data_AF-A0A4V2AM55-F1
#
_entry.id   AF-A0A4V2AM55-F1
#
_cell.length_a   1.000
_cell.length_b   1.000
_cell.length_c   1.000
_cell.angle_alpha   90.00
_cell.angle_beta   90.00
_cell.angle_gamma   90.00
#
_symmetry.space_group_name_H-M   'P 1'
#
loop_
_entity.id
_entity.type
_entity.pdbx_description
1 polymer ?
#
loop_
_entity_poly.entity_id
_entity_poly.type
_entity_poly.pdbx_seq_one_letter_code
_entity_poly.pdbx_strand_id
1 'polypeptide(L)'
;EVHMKVWGEDAIQQYKYKSNEAYYTFVALDPNGKSRPVNKVIPETEEENRLFDGALRRRQLRLILGGKMKPEDAEELKALFVK
;
A
#
# COMPACT_ATOMS: atom_id res chain seq x y z
N GLU A 1 0.06 4.58 -2.22
CA GLU A 1 1.03 3.72 -1.51
C GLU A 1 1.95 3.11 -2.55
N VAL A 2 3.21 2.87 -2.22
CA VAL A 2 4.18 2.21 -3.09
C VAL A 2 4.47 0.83 -2.52
N HIS A 3 4.20 -0.21 -3.30
CA HIS A 3 4.51 -1.59 -2.96
C HIS A 3 5.87 -1.96 -3.55
N MET A 4 6.78 -2.43 -2.70
CA MET A 4 8.13 -2.80 -3.09
C MET A 4 8.37 -4.29 -2.84
N LYS A 5 8.80 -5.01 -3.87
CA LYS A 5 9.30 -6.39 -3.78
C LYS A 5 10.79 -6.39 -4.07
N VAL A 6 11.59 -6.94 -3.16
CA VAL A 6 13.04 -7.07 -3.32
C VAL A 6 13.36 -8.54 -3.60
N TRP A 7 14.13 -8.77 -4.65
CA TRP A 7 14.51 -10.11 -5.09
C TRP A 7 16.01 -10.32 -4.86
N GLY A 8 16.35 -11.47 -4.27
CA GLY A 8 17.70 -12.01 -4.31
C GLY A 8 17.82 -12.95 -5.50
N GLU A 9 18.98 -12.94 -6.17
CA GLU A 9 19.22 -13.76 -7.35
C GLU A 9 20.62 -14.38 -7.28
N ASP A 10 20.68 -15.71 -7.47
CA ASP A 10 21.90 -16.46 -7.73
C ASP A 10 21.99 -16.72 -9.24
N ALA A 11 22.89 -16.00 -9.90
CA ALA A 11 23.06 -16.08 -11.35
C ALA A 11 23.70 -17.39 -11.81
N ILE A 12 24.47 -18.07 -10.96
CA ILE A 12 25.10 -19.35 -11.32
C ILE A 12 24.05 -20.46 -11.30
N GLN A 13 23.23 -20.49 -10.25
CA GLN A 13 22.16 -21.47 -10.10
C GLN A 13 20.88 -21.10 -10.86
N GLN A 14 20.83 -19.92 -11.50
CA GLN A 14 19.65 -19.37 -12.17
C GLN A 14 18.42 -19.37 -11.25
N TYR A 15 18.64 -19.01 -9.99
CA TYR A 15 17.65 -19.09 -8.93
C TYR A 15 17.31 -17.69 -8.40
N LYS A 16 16.02 -17.38 -8.36
CA LYS A 16 15.50 -16.09 -7.88
C LYS A 16 14.48 -16.32 -6.76
N TYR A 17 14.63 -15.58 -5.67
CA TYR A 17 13.73 -15.68 -4.52
C TYR A 17 13.36 -14.31 -3.96
N LYS A 18 12.13 -14.21 -3.42
CA LYS A 18 11.65 -12.98 -2.79
C LYS A 18 12.35 -12.81 -1.44
N SER A 19 13.16 -11.76 -1.32
CA SER A 19 13.93 -11.48 -0.11
C SER A 19 13.13 -10.63 0.87
N ASN A 20 12.57 -9.52 0.41
CA ASN A 20 11.81 -8.60 1.25
C ASN A 20 10.58 -8.06 0.52
N GLU A 21 9.61 -7.60 1.30
CA GLU A 21 8.41 -6.95 0.79
C GLU A 21 7.99 -5.85 1.76
N ALA A 22 7.66 -4.68 1.22
CA ALA A 22 7.33 -3.50 2.03
C ALA A 22 6.33 -2.57 1.35
N TYR A 23 5.65 -1.78 2.18
CA TYR A 23 4.67 -0.78 1.75
C TYR A 23 5.06 0.60 2.26
N TYR A 24 5.33 1.53 1.34
CA TYR A 24 5.75 2.89 1.66
C TYR A 24 4.68 3.92 1.32
N THR A 25 4.63 5.00 2.09
CA THR A 25 3.74 6.14 1.83
C THR A 25 4.58 7.37 1.53
N PHE A 26 4.30 7.97 0.38
CA PHE A 26 4.92 9.20 -0.08
C PHE A 26 3.86 10.30 -0.17
N VAL A 27 4.26 11.53 0.09
CA VAL A 27 3.41 12.73 -0.02
C VAL A 27 4.03 13.64 -1.05
N ALA A 28 3.28 13.98 -2.10
CA ALA A 28 3.70 14.99 -3.05
C ALA A 28 3.58 16.38 -2.44
N LEU A 29 4.64 17.18 -2.52
CA LEU A 29 4.70 18.54 -2.02
C LEU A 29 4.78 19.54 -3.18
N ASP A 30 4.18 20.71 -2.99
CA ASP A 30 4.38 21.88 -3.86
C ASP A 30 5.68 22.63 -3.48
N PRO A 31 6.09 23.66 -4.24
CA PRO A 31 7.29 24.46 -3.91
C PRO A 31 7.24 25.16 -2.54
N ASN A 32 6.05 25.32 -1.95
CA ASN A 32 5.85 25.91 -0.63
C ASN A 32 5.80 24.86 0.50
N GLY A 33 6.05 23.59 0.20
CA GLY A 33 6.02 22.48 1.15
C GLY A 33 4.62 22.02 1.55
N LYS A 34 3.56 22.44 0.83
CA LYS A 34 2.19 21.98 1.08
C LYS A 34 1.89 20.72 0.26
N SER A 35 1.06 19.83 0.82
CA SER A 35 0.61 18.65 0.08
C SER A 35 -0.18 19.03 -1.16
N ARG A 36 0.06 18.33 -2.26
CA ARG A 36 -0.67 18.53 -3.53
C ARG A 36 -1.33 17.22 -3.99
N PRO A 37 -2.45 17.31 -4.73
CA PRO A 37 -3.08 16.13 -5.30
C PRO A 37 -2.14 15.45 -6.30
N VAL A 38 -2.23 14.13 -6.36
CA VAL A 38 -1.53 13.27 -7.32
C VAL A 38 -2.55 12.56 -8.20
N ASN A 39 -2.13 12.14 -9.39
CA ASN A 39 -2.97 11.35 -10.28
C ASN A 39 -3.37 10.04 -9.60
N LYS A 40 -4.60 9.59 -9.87
CA LYS A 40 -5.09 8.29 -9.40
C LYS A 40 -4.35 7.18 -10.14
N VAL A 41 -4.08 6.09 -9.44
CA VAL A 41 -3.57 4.85 -10.03
C VAL A 41 -4.77 4.04 -10.50
N ILE A 42 -4.72 3.55 -11.74
CA ILE A 42 -5.71 2.64 -12.31
C ILE A 42 -5.01 1.28 -12.44
N PRO A 43 -5.37 0.27 -11.62
CA PRO A 43 -4.83 -1.08 -11.78
C PRO A 43 -5.35 -1.73 -13.07
N GLU A 44 -4.54 -2.58 -13.71
CA GLU A 44 -4.90 -3.21 -14.98
C GLU A 44 -5.05 -4.73 -14.81
N THR A 45 -4.12 -5.36 -14.10
CA THR A 45 -4.09 -6.82 -13.89
C THR A 45 -4.88 -7.24 -12.65
N GLU A 46 -5.26 -8.52 -12.57
CA GLU A 46 -5.90 -9.05 -11.36
C GLU A 46 -5.02 -8.89 -10.11
N GLU A 47 -3.71 -9.08 -10.24
CA GLU A 47 -2.77 -8.89 -9.12
C GLU A 47 -2.79 -7.44 -8.64
N GLU A 48 -2.73 -6.48 -9.57
CA GLU A 48 -2.78 -5.06 -9.24
C GLU A 48 -4.10 -4.66 -8.59
N ASN A 49 -5.23 -5.17 -9.07
CA ASN A 49 -6.54 -4.93 -8.47
C ASN A 49 -6.56 -5.41 -7.00
N ARG A 50 -6.08 -6.63 -6.74
CA ARG A 50 -5.97 -7.16 -5.36
C ARG A 50 -5.06 -6.30 -4.48
N LEU A 51 -3.92 -5.85 -5.02
CA LEU A 51 -2.98 -4.98 -4.31
C LEU A 51 -3.57 -3.60 -4.01
N PHE A 52 -4.33 -3.05 -4.96
CA PHE A 52 -5.02 -1.76 -4.86
C PHE A 52 -6.10 -1.78 -3.78
N ASP A 53 -6.97 -2.80 -3.79
CA ASP A 53 -8.01 -2.97 -2.76
C ASP A 53 -7.38 -3.16 -1.37
N GLY A 54 -6.30 -3.94 -1.29
CA GLY A 54 -5.54 -4.13 -0.06
C GLY A 54 -4.91 -2.84 0.48
N ALA A 55 -4.54 -1.89 -0.39
CA ALA A 55 -3.90 -0.64 0.01
C ALA A 55 -4.85 0.26 0.81
N LEU A 56 -6.15 0.22 0.50
CA LEU A 56 -7.14 1.01 1.22
C LEU A 56 -7.28 0.54 2.68
N ARG A 57 -7.32 -0.77 2.90
CA ARG A 57 -7.32 -1.39 4.24
C ARG A 57 -6.06 -1.06 5.03
N ARG A 58 -4.87 -1.21 4.42
CA ARG A 58 -3.60 -0.85 5.07
C ARG A 58 -3.55 0.63 5.45
N ARG A 59 -4.10 1.51 4.61
CA ARG A 59 -4.22 2.95 4.92
C ARG A 59 -5.08 3.19 6.16
N GLN A 60 -6.26 2.57 6.25
CA GLN A 60 -7.14 2.72 7.41
C GLN A 60 -6.45 2.23 8.69
N LEU A 61 -5.85 1.03 8.67
CA LEU A 61 -5.11 0.50 9.81
C LEU A 61 -3.97 1.45 10.24
N ARG A 62 -3.18 1.97 9.30
CA ARG A 62 -2.10 2.93 9.58
C ARG A 62 -2.61 4.22 10.22
N LEU A 63 -3.76 4.72 9.78
CA LEU A 63 -4.36 5.93 10.37
C LEU A 63 -4.91 5.66 11.78
N ILE A 64 -5.52 4.50 12.01
CA ILE A 64 -5.98 4.08 13.34
C ILE A 64 -4.79 3.98 14.31
N LEU A 65 -3.75 3.24 13.94
CA LEU A 65 -2.55 3.08 14.77
C LEU A 65 -1.84 4.41 15.02
N GLY A 66 -1.92 5.35 14.08
CA GLY A 66 -1.40 6.72 14.23
C GLY A 66 -2.33 7.69 14.97
N GLY A 67 -3.49 7.23 15.48
CA GLY A 67 -4.46 8.07 16.19
C GLY A 67 -5.18 9.11 15.31
N LYS A 68 -5.14 8.94 13.97
CA LYS A 68 -5.72 9.86 12.98
C LYS A 68 -7.08 9.42 12.41
N MET A 69 -7.58 8.27 12.85
CA MET A 69 -8.86 7.70 12.45
C MET A 69 -9.40 6.84 13.60
N LYS A 70 -10.71 6.91 13.88
CA LYS A 70 -11.32 5.99 14.85
C LYS A 70 -11.55 4.63 14.19
N PRO A 71 -11.43 3.52 14.94
CA PRO A 71 -11.78 2.18 14.41
C PRO A 71 -13.20 2.11 13.85
N GLU A 72 -14.12 2.91 14.39
CA GLU A 72 -15.50 2.99 13.88
C GLU A 72 -15.61 3.53 12.45
N ASP A 73 -14.65 4.32 11.99
CA ASP A 73 -14.70 4.99 10.68
C ASP A 73 -14.02 4.17 9.56
N ALA A 74 -13.50 2.98 9.89
CA ALA A 74 -12.76 2.14 8.95
C ALA A 74 -13.64 1.09 8.27
N GLU A 75 -14.46 1.53 7.32
CA GLU A 75 -15.46 0.70 6.62
C GLU A 75 -14.86 -0.56 5.95
N GLU A 76 -13.83 -0.39 5.13
CA GLU A 76 -13.13 -1.50 4.45
C GLU A 76 -12.50 -2.52 5.41
N LEU A 77 -11.99 -2.05 6.55
CA LEU A 77 -11.43 -2.93 7.57
C LEU A 77 -12.54 -3.68 8.31
N LYS A 78 -13.64 -2.99 8.64
CA LYS A 78 -14.83 -3.59 9.26
C LYS A 78 -15.46 -4.66 8.39
N ALA A 79 -15.52 -4.46 7.08
CA ALA A 79 -16.09 -5.40 6.13
C ALA A 79 -15.43 -6.80 6.16
N LEU A 80 -14.21 -6.93 6.70
CA LEU A 80 -13.57 -8.24 6.91
C LEU A 80 -14.12 -9.03 8.10
N PHE A 81 -14.79 -8.36 9.04
CA PHE A 81 -15.25 -8.95 10.30
C PHE A 81 -16.78 -9.06 10.39
N VAL A 82 -17.50 -8.37 9.52
CA VAL A 82 -18.96 -8.48 9.38
C VAL A 82 -19.25 -9.47 8.26
N LYS A 83 -19.83 -10.62 8.64
CA LYS A 83 -20.19 -11.71 7.72
C LYS A 83 -21.59 -11.49 7.16
#